data_AF-A0A970FLG5-F1
#
_entry.id   AF-A0A970FLG5-F1
#
_cell.length_a   1.000
_cell.length_b   1.000
_cell.length_c   1.000
_cell.angle_alpha   90.00
_cell.angle_beta   90.00
_cell.angle_gamma   90.00
#
_symmetry.space_group_name_H-M   'P 1'
#
loop_
_entity.id
_entity.type
_entity.pdbx_description
1 polymer ?
#
loop_
_entity_poly.entity_id
_entity_poly.type
_entity_poly.pdbx_seq_one_letter_code
_entity_poly.pdbx_strand_id
1 'polypeptide(L)'
;MGGKKFDGTAYLNIGLLDTPDYNFITENGYVTGLFFEVQSENNRGWIHPYDVHMFLTSMSLAGAQKDMGLFSKIPKQILVQINNNLFRDFNYTVAGIEIENKVNLKGYLDGSWEILIPSENEGENYFNLRFSVNKVK
;
A
#
# COMPACT_ATOMS: atom_id res chain seq x y z
N MET A 1 -18.06 -7.22 -40.75
CA MET A 1 -17.86 -6.51 -39.47
C MET A 1 -18.76 -7.17 -38.43
N GLY A 2 -18.20 -8.02 -37.58
CA GLY A 2 -18.97 -8.80 -36.59
C GLY A 2 -18.92 -8.13 -35.23
N GLY A 3 -20.02 -7.51 -34.81
CA GLY A 3 -20.18 -7.03 -33.44
C GLY A 3 -20.39 -8.21 -32.49
N LYS A 4 -19.54 -8.34 -31.46
CA LYS A 4 -19.77 -9.31 -30.38
C LYS A 4 -21.06 -8.93 -29.66
N LYS A 5 -22.04 -9.85 -29.65
CA LYS A 5 -23.23 -9.76 -28.80
C LYS A 5 -22.80 -9.88 -27.34
N PHE A 6 -23.22 -8.91 -26.53
CA PHE A 6 -23.12 -8.97 -25.08
C PHE A 6 -24.09 -10.05 -24.57
N ASP A 7 -23.59 -11.03 -23.83
CA ASP A 7 -24.32 -12.24 -23.42
C ASP A 7 -25.04 -12.11 -22.06
N GLY A 8 -25.10 -10.89 -21.52
CA GLY A 8 -25.77 -10.60 -20.25
C GLY A 8 -24.95 -10.91 -19.00
N THR A 9 -23.68 -11.33 -19.14
CA THR A 9 -22.80 -11.61 -17.99
C THR A 9 -21.72 -10.54 -17.86
N ALA A 10 -21.77 -9.76 -16.78
CA ALA A 10 -20.68 -8.89 -16.38
C ALA A 10 -19.77 -9.64 -15.40
N TYR A 11 -18.51 -9.85 -15.77
CA TYR A 11 -17.50 -10.39 -14.87
C TYR A 11 -16.90 -9.24 -14.07
N LEU A 12 -17.27 -9.12 -12.79
CA LEU A 12 -16.59 -8.23 -11.85
C LEU A 12 -15.32 -8.92 -11.34
N ASN A 13 -14.15 -8.53 -11.86
CA ASN A 13 -12.89 -8.96 -11.29
C ASN A 13 -12.53 -7.97 -10.16
N ILE A 14 -12.61 -8.44 -8.91
CA ILE A 14 -12.49 -7.60 -7.70
C ILE A 14 -11.04 -7.27 -7.32
N GLY A 15 -10.10 -7.44 -8.25
CA GLY A 15 -8.70 -7.04 -8.08
C GLY A 15 -7.85 -8.00 -7.25
N LEU A 16 -6.56 -7.68 -7.16
CA LEU A 16 -5.59 -8.38 -6.31
C LEU A 16 -5.91 -8.02 -4.85
N LEU A 17 -6.33 -9.02 -4.07
CA LEU A 17 -6.68 -8.91 -2.65
C LEU A 17 -5.73 -9.76 -1.79
N ASP A 18 -4.48 -9.90 -2.21
CA ASP A 18 -3.51 -10.68 -1.45
C ASP A 18 -3.17 -9.96 -0.16
N THR A 19 -3.41 -10.63 0.96
CA THR A 19 -2.96 -10.13 2.26
C THR A 19 -1.43 -10.17 2.28
N PRO A 20 -0.75 -9.06 2.58
CA PRO A 20 0.71 -9.04 2.54
C PRO A 20 1.30 -9.87 3.67
N ASP A 21 2.44 -10.51 3.40
CA ASP A 21 3.28 -11.13 4.42
C ASP A 21 4.09 -10.06 5.16
N TYR A 22 3.97 -10.03 6.48
CA TYR A 22 4.66 -9.07 7.34
C TYR A 22 5.99 -9.60 7.84
N ASN A 23 7.01 -8.75 7.78
CA ASN A 23 8.35 -9.04 8.25
C ASN A 23 8.73 -8.11 9.40
N PHE A 24 9.13 -8.70 10.53
CA PHE A 24 9.48 -7.96 11.75
C PHE A 24 10.99 -7.84 11.89
N ILE A 25 11.45 -6.64 12.25
CA ILE A 25 12.84 -6.36 12.62
C ILE A 25 12.89 -6.26 14.13
N THR A 26 13.75 -7.05 14.76
CA THR A 26 13.91 -7.09 16.21
C THR A 26 15.33 -6.76 16.63
N GLU A 27 15.48 -5.86 17.60
CA GLU A 27 16.75 -5.56 18.26
C GLU A 27 16.59 -5.78 19.77
N ASN A 28 17.49 -6.55 20.38
CA ASN A 28 17.47 -6.86 21.83
C ASN A 28 16.13 -7.41 22.35
N GLY A 29 15.42 -8.19 21.52
CA GLY A 29 14.11 -8.77 21.87
C GLY A 29 12.93 -7.81 21.72
N TYR A 30 13.14 -6.59 21.24
CA TYR A 30 12.08 -5.62 20.95
C TYR A 30 11.89 -5.49 19.44
N VAL A 31 10.63 -5.41 19.01
CA VAL A 31 10.31 -5.05 17.62
C VAL A 31 10.68 -3.58 17.40
N THR A 32 11.61 -3.33 16.48
CA THR A 32 12.10 -2.01 16.09
C THR A 32 11.73 -1.65 14.66
N GLY A 33 11.25 -2.60 13.87
CA GLY A 33 10.74 -2.33 12.53
C GLY A 33 9.74 -3.37 12.06
N LEU A 34 8.95 -2.97 11.08
CA LEU A 34 7.96 -3.80 10.40
C LEU A 34 7.94 -3.40 8.94
N PHE A 35 7.92 -4.36 8.03
CA PHE A 35 7.72 -4.07 6.61
C PHE A 35 6.91 -5.17 5.94
N PHE A 36 6.29 -4.81 4.82
CA PHE A 36 5.70 -5.77 3.91
C PHE A 36 6.02 -5.37 2.47
N GLU A 37 5.96 -6.36 1.58
CA GLU A 37 6.17 -6.17 0.15
C GLU A 37 5.10 -6.93 -0.61
N VAL A 38 4.54 -6.29 -1.64
CA VAL A 38 3.54 -6.89 -2.52
C VAL A 38 4.03 -6.71 -3.95
N GLN A 39 3.99 -7.80 -4.70
CA GLN A 39 4.45 -7.83 -6.09
C GLN A 39 3.42 -8.51 -6.98
N SER A 40 3.28 -7.99 -8.19
CA SER A 40 2.35 -8.51 -9.18
C SER A 40 2.90 -8.28 -10.57
N GLU A 41 2.94 -9.35 -11.37
CA GLU A 41 3.37 -9.35 -12.78
C GLU A 41 2.23 -9.82 -13.67
N ASN A 42 2.01 -9.13 -14.79
CA ASN A 42 1.03 -9.48 -15.82
C ASN A 42 -0.38 -9.74 -15.27
N ASN A 43 -0.79 -8.96 -14.28
CA ASN A 43 -2.06 -9.10 -13.59
C ASN A 43 -3.19 -8.43 -14.39
N ARG A 44 -4.34 -9.12 -14.44
CA ARG A 44 -5.54 -8.61 -15.12
C ARG A 44 -6.55 -7.99 -14.17
N GLY A 45 -6.35 -8.13 -12.87
CA GLY A 45 -7.17 -7.51 -11.83
C GLY A 45 -6.76 -6.07 -11.55
N TRP A 46 -7.63 -5.33 -10.88
CA TRP A 46 -7.31 -4.01 -10.32
C TRP A 46 -6.33 -4.15 -9.15
N ILE A 47 -5.53 -3.12 -8.90
CA ILE A 47 -4.66 -3.05 -7.72
C ILE A 47 -5.24 -2.03 -6.75
N HIS A 48 -5.47 -2.47 -5.52
CA HIS A 48 -5.84 -1.61 -4.40
C HIS A 48 -4.60 -0.97 -3.75
N PRO A 49 -4.75 0.16 -3.04
CA PRO A 49 -3.62 0.94 -2.53
C PRO A 49 -2.86 0.34 -1.34
N TYR A 50 -3.40 -0.69 -0.67
CA TYR A 50 -2.88 -1.24 0.59
C TYR A 50 -2.81 -0.22 1.74
N ASP A 51 -3.52 0.89 1.65
CA ASP A 51 -3.60 1.98 2.62
C ASP A 51 -3.96 1.51 4.04
N VAL A 52 -4.92 0.59 4.16
CA VAL A 52 -5.29 -0.03 5.45
C VAL A 52 -4.11 -0.80 6.06
N HIS A 53 -3.37 -1.56 5.25
CA HIS A 53 -2.19 -2.30 5.70
C HIS A 53 -1.06 -1.37 6.10
N MET A 54 -0.81 -0.31 5.32
CA MET A 54 0.15 0.74 5.67
C MET A 54 -0.20 1.41 7.00
N PHE A 55 -1.47 1.74 7.20
CA PHE A 55 -1.94 2.40 8.41
C PHE A 55 -1.78 1.50 9.64
N LEU A 56 -2.22 0.24 9.55
CA LEU A 56 -2.09 -0.73 10.64
C LEU A 56 -0.62 -1.00 10.98
N THR A 57 0.24 -1.16 9.97
CA THR A 57 1.69 -1.31 10.13
C THR A 57 2.29 -0.12 10.88
N SER A 58 1.95 1.10 10.46
CA SER A 58 2.41 2.34 11.11
C SER A 58 1.95 2.44 12.56
N MET A 59 0.67 2.13 12.81
CA MET A 59 0.09 2.20 14.15
C MET A 59 0.67 1.16 15.11
N SER A 60 1.10 0.00 14.60
CA SER A 60 1.69 -1.06 15.43
C SER A 60 2.97 -0.60 16.15
N LEU A 61 3.80 0.23 15.50
CA LEU A 61 5.00 0.80 16.11
C LEU A 61 4.74 2.17 16.73
N ALA A 62 3.95 3.04 16.09
CA ALA A 62 3.63 4.37 16.61
C ALA A 62 2.93 4.30 17.97
N GLY A 63 2.06 3.29 18.15
CA GLY A 63 1.30 3.06 19.37
C GLY A 63 2.16 2.85 20.61
N ALA A 64 3.39 2.35 20.44
CA ALA A 64 4.34 2.09 21.52
C ALA A 64 5.27 3.28 21.82
N GLN A 65 5.19 4.37 21.05
CA GLN A 65 6.07 5.53 21.22
C GLN A 65 5.55 6.47 22.31
N LYS A 66 6.48 7.15 22.99
CA LYS A 66 6.14 8.07 24.11
C LYS A 66 5.23 9.23 23.68
N ASP A 67 5.29 9.62 22.40
CA ASP A 67 4.49 10.71 21.86
C ASP A 67 3.04 10.29 21.54
N MET A 68 2.72 8.99 21.64
CA MET A 68 1.37 8.48 21.52
C MET A 68 0.61 8.62 22.85
N GLY A 69 -0.40 9.47 22.86
CA GLY A 69 -1.33 9.66 23.98
C GLY A 69 -2.79 9.76 23.53
N LEU A 70 -3.71 9.86 24.49
CA LEU A 70 -5.18 9.86 24.30
C LEU A 70 -5.71 10.84 23.24
N PHE A 71 -5.04 11.99 23.05
CA PHE A 71 -5.43 13.03 22.09
C PHE A 71 -4.36 13.26 21.01
N SER A 72 -3.53 12.26 20.75
CA SER A 72 -2.46 12.40 19.79
C SER A 72 -3.02 12.61 18.38
N LYS A 73 -2.40 13.55 17.65
CA LYS A 73 -2.68 13.79 16.23
C LYS A 73 -1.93 12.81 15.32
N ILE A 74 -1.06 11.95 15.87
CA ILE A 74 -0.24 10.99 15.13
C ILE A 74 -1.09 10.12 14.19
N PRO A 75 -2.20 9.48 14.63
CA PRO A 75 -2.99 8.63 13.73
C PRO A 75 -3.53 9.43 12.53
N LYS A 76 -4.02 10.66 12.78
CA LYS A 76 -4.50 11.54 11.71
C LYS A 76 -3.37 11.95 10.75
N GLN A 77 -2.19 12.26 11.28
CA GLN A 77 -1.03 12.61 10.45
C GLN A 77 -0.63 11.43 9.56
N ILE A 78 -0.57 10.22 10.12
CA ILE A 78 -0.24 9.01 9.37
C ILE A 78 -1.25 8.77 8.24
N LEU A 79 -2.55 8.79 8.57
CA LEU A 79 -3.61 8.58 7.58
C LEU A 79 -3.56 9.62 6.44
N VAL A 80 -3.34 10.90 6.77
CA VAL A 80 -3.24 11.96 5.76
C VAL A 80 -2.01 11.75 4.86
N GLN A 81 -0.87 11.33 5.41
CA GLN A 81 0.33 11.08 4.61
C GLN A 81 0.14 9.89 3.67
N ILE A 82 -0.48 8.80 4.13
CA ILE A 82 -0.79 7.63 3.29
C ILE A 82 -1.72 8.05 2.15
N ASN A 83 -2.88 8.64 2.47
CA ASN A 83 -3.92 8.93 1.47
C ASN A 83 -3.48 9.97 0.42
N ASN A 84 -2.62 10.91 0.78
CA ASN A 84 -2.11 11.90 -0.18
C ASN A 84 -1.04 11.33 -1.13
N ASN A 85 -0.50 10.14 -0.84
CA ASN A 85 0.63 9.54 -1.57
C ASN A 85 0.37 8.09 -2.00
N LEU A 86 -0.90 7.73 -2.22
CA LEU A 86 -1.25 6.41 -2.77
C LEU A 86 -0.53 6.19 -4.11
N PHE A 87 0.02 4.99 -4.28
CA PHE A 87 0.83 4.58 -5.44
C PHE A 87 2.04 5.47 -5.74
N ARG A 88 2.56 6.19 -4.74
CA ARG A 88 3.73 7.06 -4.89
C ARG A 88 4.76 6.77 -3.80
N ASP A 89 6.01 7.02 -4.15
CA ASP A 89 7.09 7.04 -3.17
C ASP A 89 6.85 8.14 -2.14
N PHE A 90 7.04 7.80 -0.87
CA PHE A 90 7.15 8.79 0.19
C PHE A 90 8.03 8.28 1.33
N ASN A 91 8.60 9.22 2.08
CA ASN A 91 9.26 8.96 3.34
C ASN A 91 8.90 10.11 4.28
N TYR A 92 8.50 9.79 5.51
CA TYR A 92 8.36 10.80 6.56
C TYR A 92 8.58 10.22 7.96
N THR A 93 8.95 11.08 8.89
CA THR A 93 9.16 10.73 10.30
C THR A 93 8.06 11.30 11.17
N VAL A 94 7.53 10.50 12.09
CA VAL A 94 6.55 10.91 13.09
C VAL A 94 6.79 10.15 14.39
N ALA A 95 6.73 10.83 15.54
CA ALA A 95 6.74 10.16 16.86
C ALA A 95 7.91 9.18 17.10
N GLY A 96 9.11 9.46 16.56
CA GLY A 96 10.27 8.57 16.70
C GLY A 96 10.25 7.32 15.81
N ILE A 97 9.35 7.26 14.82
CA ILE A 97 9.36 6.26 13.75
C ILE A 97 9.53 6.93 12.39
N GLU A 98 10.29 6.29 11.51
CA GLU A 98 10.39 6.59 10.08
C GLU A 98 9.44 5.65 9.34
N ILE A 99 8.67 6.21 8.41
CA ILE A 99 7.75 5.48 7.55
C ILE A 99 8.18 5.72 6.11
N GLU A 100 8.38 4.63 5.37
CA GLU A 100 8.79 4.66 3.96
C GLU A 100 7.86 3.80 3.11
N ASN A 101 7.42 4.36 1.99
CA ASN A 101 6.73 3.67 0.91
C ASN A 101 7.54 3.79 -0.37
N LYS A 102 7.79 2.66 -1.03
CA LYS A 102 8.44 2.58 -2.33
C LYS A 102 7.51 1.87 -3.30
N VAL A 103 7.23 2.51 -4.42
CA VAL A 103 6.31 2.00 -5.44
C VAL A 103 7.02 2.00 -6.79
N ASN A 104 6.98 0.86 -7.46
CA ASN A 104 7.40 0.73 -8.84
C ASN A 104 6.28 0.08 -9.63
N LEU A 105 5.76 0.79 -10.63
CA LEU A 105 4.63 0.31 -11.43
C LEU A 105 4.78 0.66 -12.90
N LYS A 106 4.21 -0.17 -13.76
CA LYS A 106 4.13 0.03 -15.21
C LYS A 106 2.88 -0.66 -15.76
N GLY A 107 2.27 -0.07 -16.80
CA GLY A 107 1.15 -0.69 -17.51
C GLY A 107 -0.19 -0.56 -16.79
N TYR A 108 -0.34 0.47 -15.96
CA TYR A 108 -1.58 0.79 -15.23
C TYR A 108 -2.04 2.21 -15.51
N LEU A 109 -3.37 2.39 -15.54
CA LEU A 109 -4.05 3.68 -15.54
C LEU A 109 -4.48 4.01 -14.11
N ASP A 110 -4.34 5.27 -13.73
CA ASP A 110 -4.93 5.78 -12.49
C ASP A 110 -6.45 5.85 -12.67
N GLY A 111 -7.16 4.91 -12.03
CA GLY A 111 -8.60 4.85 -12.06
C GLY A 111 -9.17 5.94 -11.17
N SER A 112 -10.22 6.62 -11.64
CA SER A 112 -11.08 7.39 -10.73
C SER A 112 -11.53 6.43 -9.61
N TRP A 113 -11.14 6.72 -8.36
CA TRP A 113 -11.35 5.95 -7.11
C TRP A 113 -10.09 5.31 -6.47
N GLU A 114 -8.90 5.85 -6.68
CA GLU A 114 -7.69 5.42 -5.93
C GLU A 114 -7.35 3.93 -6.15
N ILE A 115 -7.63 3.44 -7.36
CA ILE A 115 -7.33 2.07 -7.80
C ILE A 115 -6.52 2.13 -9.10
N LEU A 116 -5.63 1.17 -9.29
CA LEU A 116 -4.93 1.03 -10.57
C LEU A 116 -5.64 0.00 -11.45
N ILE A 117 -5.91 0.39 -12.69
CA ILE A 117 -6.56 -0.45 -13.69
C ILE A 117 -5.51 -0.84 -14.73
N PRO A 118 -5.30 -2.14 -15.02
CA PRO A 118 -4.40 -2.56 -16.09
C PRO A 118 -4.74 -1.89 -17.43
N SER A 119 -3.74 -1.31 -18.09
CA SER A 119 -3.92 -0.70 -19.41
C SER A 119 -4.06 -1.78 -20.47
N GLU A 120 -5.13 -1.74 -21.27
CA GLU A 120 -5.31 -2.68 -22.40
C GLU A 120 -4.30 -2.46 -23.53
N ASN A 121 -3.64 -1.29 -23.56
CA ASN A 121 -2.67 -0.92 -24.60
C ASN A 121 -1.24 -1.36 -24.28
N GLU A 122 -0.96 -1.76 -23.04
CA GLU A 122 0.36 -2.26 -22.64
C GLU A 122 0.34 -3.79 -22.60
N GLY A 123 1.25 -4.42 -23.36
CA GLY A 123 1.30 -5.88 -23.47
C GLY A 123 1.72 -6.61 -22.18
N GLU A 124 2.31 -5.87 -21.24
CA GLU A 124 2.78 -6.36 -19.94
C GLU A 124 2.55 -5.29 -18.87
N ASN A 125 2.29 -5.70 -17.63
CA ASN A 125 2.21 -4.80 -16.49
C ASN A 125 2.98 -5.36 -15.29
N TYR A 126 3.40 -4.45 -14.42
CA TYR A 126 4.14 -4.78 -13.20
C TYR A 126 3.74 -3.80 -12.10
N PHE A 127 3.58 -4.32 -10.90
CA PHE A 127 3.36 -3.54 -9.69
C PHE A 127 4.21 -4.12 -8.56
N ASN A 128 4.96 -3.26 -7.89
CA ASN A 128 5.64 -3.55 -6.65
C ASN A 128 5.41 -2.40 -5.67
N LEU A 129 5.05 -2.77 -4.45
CA LEU A 129 4.93 -1.87 -3.33
C LEU A 129 5.69 -2.46 -2.15
N ARG A 130 6.64 -1.70 -1.62
CA ARG A 130 7.32 -1.99 -0.37
C ARG A 130 7.04 -0.90 0.63
N PHE A 131 6.41 -1.27 1.73
CA PHE A 131 6.10 -0.37 2.83
C PHE A 131 6.87 -0.79 4.07
N SER A 132 7.53 0.16 4.73
CA SER A 132 8.29 -0.12 5.95
C SER A 132 8.11 0.97 7.00
N VAL A 133 8.22 0.55 8.25
CA VAL A 133 8.16 1.40 9.44
C VAL A 133 9.31 0.98 10.33
N ASN A 134 10.17 1.93 10.69
CA ASN A 134 11.35 1.67 11.50
C ASN A 134 11.42 2.68 12.64
N LYS A 135 11.85 2.24 13.81
CA LYS A 135 12.18 3.15 14.90
C LYS A 135 13.44 3.94 14.54
N VAL A 136 13.39 5.25 14.71
CA VAL A 136 14.56 6.13 14.53
C VAL A 136 15.51 5.88 15.70
N LYS A 137 16.80 5.69 15.39
CA LYS A 137 17.86 5.42 16.38
C LYS A 137 18.27 6.68 17.14
#